data_AF-A0A811VGR9-F1
#
_entry.id   AF-A0A811VGR9-F1
#
_cell.length_a   1.000
_cell.length_b   1.000
_cell.length_c   1.000
_cell.angle_alpha   90.00
_cell.angle_beta   90.00
_cell.angle_gamma   90.00
#
_symmetry.space_group_name_H-M   'P 1'
#
loop_
_entity.id
_entity.type
_entity.pdbx_description
1 polymer ?
#
loop_
_entity_poly.entity_id
_entity_poly.type
_entity_poly.pdbx_seq_one_letter_code
_entity_poly.pdbx_strand_id
1 'polypeptide(L)'
;MDSQSFNAIVLDLGFLSLNNVTTEVEVPRESRRAVLDEIKLELKNMRLAKAAILLEQSRRSSVDTVDMAYGIKSHLNILDPVSCALIVKRNLSSTWYKEVPEMDISGHLKSIEFNLFMEDYAVIMAILNRNLSEGVDEFPPIEEPEQPATPKPSPDLRTQQSKVDIEPNASNTPPKRKILAAVNESGAPQKNTVHVQMKFNNEEGLARFGLYLLSLKGNKLVDGTLNTSIVLCNIQIDDTRKSNKSPIKKYLCRKDWNDSQLHRQSEKPTEVVDSCKTELSYMLDLTASIKEDDVFAEVRVSSFDLILCVDYLLKLADFFKLPEETEPVNLKKKNELKSPTTPVATNTVPKVNPKSTTSTVQPNKPVDNNKKMNLILHIEEPDIILVENLDDMNSNAIIFNVQAQLNYRAIGERQNINGQIDSLKMYMCSFMPERREATRHYILHPCMISLHGSTPKRKACTSV
;
A
#
# COMPACT_ATOMS: atom_id res chain seq x y z
N MET A 1 10.93 7.13 18.95
CA MET A 1 10.37 5.93 19.59
C MET A 1 11.23 4.74 19.21
N ASP A 2 11.38 3.80 20.11
CA ASP A 2 12.19 2.57 20.02
C ASP A 2 11.57 1.59 21.03
N SER A 3 12.14 0.39 21.21
CA SER A 3 11.67 -0.58 22.21
C SER A 3 11.59 -0.06 23.66
N GLN A 4 12.28 1.05 23.98
CA GLN A 4 12.29 1.68 25.31
C GLN A 4 11.28 2.84 25.42
N SER A 5 10.51 3.10 24.37
CA SER A 5 9.45 4.12 24.35
C SER A 5 8.28 3.77 25.26
N PHE A 6 7.96 4.65 26.21
CA PHE A 6 6.70 4.58 26.97
C PHE A 6 5.47 4.98 26.14
N ASN A 7 5.63 5.60 24.97
CA ASN A 7 4.52 5.88 24.05
C ASN A 7 4.32 4.71 23.09
N ALA A 8 3.09 4.23 23.00
CA ALA A 8 2.69 3.08 22.17
C ALA A 8 1.37 3.35 21.43
N ILE A 9 1.09 2.52 20.42
CA ILE A 9 -0.23 2.40 19.80
C ILE A 9 -0.82 1.06 20.23
N VAL A 10 -2.03 1.08 20.78
CA VAL A 10 -2.73 -0.11 21.27
C VAL A 10 -3.88 -0.41 20.31
N LEU A 11 -3.79 -1.54 19.62
CA LEU A 11 -4.90 -2.18 18.92
C LEU A 11 -5.53 -3.20 19.87
N ASP A 12 -6.70 -2.86 20.41
CA ASP A 12 -7.52 -3.81 21.15
C ASP A 12 -8.51 -4.45 20.17
N LEU A 13 -8.40 -5.77 20.02
CA LEU A 13 -9.22 -6.57 19.11
C LEU A 13 -10.65 -6.81 19.64
N GLY A 14 -10.92 -6.46 20.90
CA GLY A 14 -12.20 -6.70 21.56
C GLY A 14 -12.52 -8.19 21.63
N PHE A 15 -13.74 -8.56 21.25
CA PHE A 15 -14.19 -9.95 21.26
C PHE A 15 -13.92 -10.62 19.90
N LEU A 16 -12.84 -11.40 19.85
CA LEU A 16 -12.58 -12.36 18.77
C LEU A 16 -13.46 -13.60 18.94
N SER A 17 -14.24 -13.92 17.91
CA SER A 17 -14.92 -15.20 17.75
C SER A 17 -14.43 -15.88 16.47
N LEU A 18 -14.10 -17.17 16.56
CA LEU A 18 -13.66 -17.98 15.43
C LEU A 18 -14.49 -19.26 15.41
N ASN A 19 -15.14 -19.51 14.28
CA ASN A 19 -15.84 -20.76 14.00
C ASN A 19 -15.22 -21.37 12.72
N ASN A 20 -14.85 -22.65 12.75
CA ASN A 20 -14.32 -23.35 11.58
C ASN A 20 -15.22 -24.53 11.21
N VAL A 21 -15.63 -24.58 9.94
CA VAL A 21 -16.45 -25.66 9.39
C VAL A 21 -15.64 -26.41 8.35
N THR A 22 -15.14 -27.59 8.71
CA THR A 22 -14.49 -28.51 7.77
C THR A 22 -15.55 -29.30 7.00
N THR A 23 -15.37 -29.45 5.69
CA THR A 23 -16.25 -30.21 4.79
C THR A 23 -15.46 -31.17 3.91
N GLU A 24 -16.03 -32.33 3.65
CA GLU A 24 -15.56 -33.25 2.61
C GLU A 24 -16.35 -33.05 1.33
N VAL A 25 -15.66 -32.95 0.19
CA VAL A 25 -16.25 -32.79 -1.14
C VAL A 25 -15.82 -33.95 -2.04
N GLU A 26 -16.76 -34.56 -2.74
CA GLU A 26 -16.46 -35.58 -3.74
C GLU A 26 -15.97 -34.93 -5.04
N VAL A 27 -14.75 -35.27 -5.45
CA VAL A 27 -14.10 -34.70 -6.63
C VAL A 27 -14.32 -35.63 -7.83
N PRO A 28 -14.84 -35.13 -8.97
CA PRO A 28 -15.09 -35.97 -10.14
C PRO A 28 -13.84 -36.73 -10.60
N ARG A 29 -13.95 -38.07 -10.73
CA ARG A 29 -12.89 -39.00 -11.18
C ARG A 29 -11.75 -39.26 -10.18
N GLU A 30 -11.83 -38.73 -8.96
CA GLU A 30 -10.93 -39.08 -7.85
C GLU A 30 -11.63 -40.06 -6.90
N SER A 31 -10.88 -41.01 -6.31
CA SER A 31 -11.41 -41.97 -5.32
C SER A 31 -11.36 -41.45 -3.88
N ARG A 32 -10.71 -40.31 -3.67
CA ARG A 32 -10.52 -39.60 -2.41
C ARG A 32 -11.38 -38.34 -2.39
N ARG A 33 -11.89 -37.98 -1.22
CA ARG A 33 -12.62 -36.73 -1.00
C ARG A 33 -11.64 -35.59 -0.73
N ALA A 34 -11.93 -34.41 -1.27
CA ALA A 34 -11.19 -33.20 -0.96
C ALA A 34 -11.70 -32.61 0.35
N VAL A 35 -10.78 -32.26 1.23
CA VAL A 35 -11.09 -31.57 2.49
C VAL A 35 -10.94 -30.07 2.27
N LEU A 36 -12.01 -29.32 2.52
CA LEU A 36 -12.04 -27.86 2.55
C LEU A 36 -12.39 -27.40 3.97
N ASP A 37 -11.88 -26.25 4.41
CA ASP A 37 -12.35 -25.62 5.65
C ASP A 37 -12.78 -24.16 5.44
N GLU A 38 -13.80 -23.74 6.20
CA GLU A 38 -14.34 -22.38 6.18
C GLU A 38 -14.27 -21.79 7.58
N ILE A 39 -13.29 -20.90 7.77
CA ILE A 39 -13.07 -20.15 9.00
C ILE A 39 -13.84 -18.84 8.92
N LYS A 40 -14.91 -18.73 9.69
CA LYS A 40 -15.58 -17.46 9.96
C LYS A 40 -14.97 -16.83 11.21
N LEU A 41 -14.32 -15.69 11.02
CA LEU A 41 -13.72 -14.87 12.07
C LEU A 41 -14.56 -13.60 12.24
N GLU A 42 -15.02 -13.33 13.46
CA GLU A 42 -15.73 -12.09 13.82
C GLU A 42 -14.92 -11.34 14.89
N LEU A 43 -14.64 -10.06 14.66
CA LEU A 43 -14.09 -9.15 15.66
C LEU A 43 -15.18 -8.14 16.05
N LYS A 44 -15.41 -7.98 17.36
CA LYS A 44 -16.45 -7.07 17.89
C LYS A 44 -15.86 -6.11 18.91
N ASN A 45 -16.17 -4.84 18.75
CA ASN A 45 -15.66 -3.71 19.56
C ASN A 45 -14.14 -3.50 19.46
N MET A 46 -13.56 -3.77 18.28
CA MET A 46 -12.15 -3.47 17.99
C MET A 46 -11.92 -1.95 18.01
N ARG A 47 -10.90 -1.49 18.74
CA ARG A 47 -10.52 -0.07 18.88
C ARG A 47 -9.01 0.12 18.72
N LEU A 48 -8.60 1.30 18.26
CA LEU A 48 -7.20 1.72 18.16
C LEU A 48 -7.02 2.99 18.98
N ALA A 49 -6.01 3.06 19.84
CA ALA A 49 -5.73 4.26 20.63
C ALA A 49 -4.22 4.47 20.81
N LYS A 50 -3.80 5.73 20.90
CA LYS A 50 -2.48 6.09 21.45
C LYS A 50 -2.49 5.88 22.96
N ALA A 51 -1.40 5.38 23.52
CA ALA A 51 -1.31 5.13 24.96
C ALA A 51 0.08 5.39 25.52
N ALA A 52 0.14 5.68 26.82
CA ALA A 52 1.36 5.78 27.60
C ALA A 52 1.45 4.63 28.60
N ILE A 53 2.57 3.90 28.59
CA ILE A 53 2.91 2.84 29.53
C ILE A 53 3.44 3.49 30.81
N LEU A 54 2.79 3.25 31.95
CA LEU A 54 3.14 3.84 33.23
C LEU A 54 4.09 2.96 34.04
N LEU A 55 5.25 3.52 34.38
CA LEU A 55 6.16 2.91 35.35
C LEU A 55 5.49 2.76 36.73
N GLU A 56 5.90 1.72 37.46
CA GLU A 56 5.25 1.24 38.68
C GLU A 56 5.10 2.30 39.78
N GLN A 57 6.05 3.23 39.87
CA GLN A 57 6.04 4.34 40.82
C GLN A 57 4.93 5.37 40.54
N SER A 58 4.47 5.47 39.29
CA SER A 58 3.45 6.44 38.85
C SER A 58 2.02 5.90 38.89
N ARG A 59 1.79 4.60 39.10
CA ARG A 59 0.44 4.00 39.11
C ARG A 59 -0.45 4.41 40.31
N ARG A 60 0.00 5.33 41.16
CA ARG A 60 -0.68 5.71 42.42
C ARG A 60 -1.43 7.06 42.39
N SER A 61 -1.33 7.84 41.31
CA SER A 61 -1.77 9.25 41.29
C SER A 61 -2.93 9.59 40.34
N SER A 62 -3.44 8.65 39.53
CA SER A 62 -4.63 8.87 38.69
C SER A 62 -5.44 7.58 38.54
N VAL A 63 -6.59 7.49 39.22
CA VAL A 63 -7.41 6.27 39.29
C VAL A 63 -8.36 6.14 38.08
N ASP A 64 -8.85 7.26 37.54
CA ASP A 64 -10.02 7.25 36.63
C ASP A 64 -9.70 7.06 35.14
N THR A 65 -8.42 6.91 34.75
CA THR A 65 -7.98 6.85 33.33
C THR A 65 -6.87 5.84 33.04
N VAL A 66 -6.61 4.91 33.95
CA VAL A 66 -5.54 3.91 33.81
C VAL A 66 -6.15 2.51 33.79
N ASP A 67 -5.81 1.72 32.77
CA ASP A 67 -6.02 0.27 32.84
C ASP A 67 -4.99 -0.31 33.83
N MET A 68 -5.45 -0.47 35.07
CA MET A 68 -4.62 -0.91 36.18
C MET A 68 -4.13 -2.36 36.07
N ALA A 69 -4.71 -3.17 35.17
CA ALA A 69 -4.22 -4.53 34.90
C ALA A 69 -2.92 -4.54 34.08
N TYR A 70 -2.76 -3.57 33.18
CA TYR A 70 -1.60 -3.46 32.29
C TYR A 70 -0.70 -2.26 32.57
N GLY A 71 -1.13 -1.32 33.43
CA GLY A 71 -0.42 -0.08 33.70
C GLY A 71 -0.46 0.92 32.54
N ILE A 72 -1.49 0.84 31.69
CA ILE A 72 -1.58 1.62 30.44
C ILE A 72 -2.55 2.79 30.64
N LYS A 73 -2.13 4.00 30.27
CA LYS A 73 -2.99 5.18 30.15
C LYS A 73 -3.33 5.43 28.68
N SER A 74 -4.52 5.02 28.26
CA SER A 74 -5.05 5.36 26.93
C SER A 74 -5.31 6.86 26.81
N HIS A 75 -4.98 7.43 25.65
CA HIS A 75 -5.41 8.76 25.24
C HIS A 75 -6.75 8.62 24.47
N LEU A 76 -7.05 9.53 23.55
CA LEU A 76 -8.22 9.42 22.68
C LEU A 76 -8.12 8.22 21.74
N ASN A 77 -9.26 7.69 21.33
CA ASN A 77 -9.35 6.67 20.29
C ASN A 77 -8.94 7.28 18.93
N ILE A 78 -8.03 6.61 18.24
CA ILE A 78 -7.75 6.82 16.82
C ILE A 78 -8.81 6.09 15.98
N LEU A 79 -9.34 4.96 16.48
CA LEU A 79 -10.47 4.22 15.94
C LEU A 79 -11.43 3.88 17.09
N ASP A 80 -12.64 4.41 17.04
CA ASP A 80 -13.71 4.03 17.97
C ASP A 80 -14.20 2.58 17.74
N PRO A 81 -14.86 1.95 18.73
CA PRO A 81 -15.19 0.52 18.68
C PRO A 81 -16.01 0.09 17.45
N VAL A 82 -15.34 -0.56 16.49
CA VAL A 82 -15.94 -1.13 15.27
C VAL A 82 -16.09 -2.64 15.38
N SER A 83 -16.84 -3.24 14.44
CA SER A 83 -16.98 -4.70 14.32
C SER A 83 -16.88 -5.12 12.86
N CYS A 84 -16.16 -6.19 12.58
CA CYS A 84 -15.95 -6.73 11.24
C CYS A 84 -16.08 -8.27 11.22
N ALA A 85 -16.30 -8.82 10.03
CA ALA A 85 -16.31 -10.26 9.82
C ALA A 85 -15.47 -10.63 8.58
N LEU A 86 -14.65 -11.66 8.72
CA LEU A 86 -13.81 -12.24 7.68
C LEU A 86 -14.21 -13.71 7.49
N ILE A 87 -14.29 -14.17 6.25
CA ILE A 87 -14.53 -15.56 5.89
C ILE A 87 -13.32 -16.02 5.08
N VAL A 88 -12.55 -16.94 5.64
CA VAL A 88 -11.37 -17.54 5.02
C VAL A 88 -11.71 -18.98 4.66
N LYS A 89 -11.85 -19.26 3.37
CA LYS A 89 -12.07 -20.62 2.85
C LYS A 89 -10.71 -21.17 2.40
N ARG A 90 -10.33 -22.36 2.84
CA ARG A 90 -9.06 -22.99 2.45
C ARG A 90 -9.28 -24.39 1.91
N ASN A 91 -8.50 -24.73 0.90
CA ASN A 91 -8.46 -26.06 0.32
C ASN A 91 -7.34 -26.85 1.00
N LEU A 92 -7.67 -27.59 2.05
CA LEU A 92 -6.71 -28.46 2.77
C LEU A 92 -6.24 -29.65 1.91
N SER A 93 -6.83 -29.82 0.71
CA SER A 93 -6.43 -30.77 -0.33
C SER A 93 -5.78 -30.10 -1.55
N SER A 94 -5.33 -28.84 -1.43
CA SER A 94 -4.75 -28.03 -2.51
C SER A 94 -3.56 -28.68 -3.22
N THR A 95 -2.85 -29.60 -2.57
CA THR A 95 -1.75 -30.37 -3.20
C THR A 95 -2.22 -31.14 -4.43
N TRP A 96 -3.47 -31.61 -4.48
CA TRP A 96 -4.02 -32.40 -5.59
C TRP A 96 -5.34 -31.87 -6.16
N TYR A 97 -6.27 -31.36 -5.34
CA TYR A 97 -7.54 -30.80 -5.82
C TYR A 97 -7.32 -29.36 -6.31
N LYS A 98 -7.32 -29.14 -7.64
CA LYS A 98 -6.96 -27.84 -8.26
C LYS A 98 -8.14 -27.02 -8.80
N GLU A 99 -9.39 -27.52 -8.69
CA GLU A 99 -10.57 -26.83 -9.24
C GLU A 99 -11.00 -25.61 -8.39
N VAL A 100 -10.56 -25.54 -7.14
CA VAL A 100 -10.79 -24.42 -6.21
C VAL A 100 -9.43 -23.90 -5.69
N PRO A 101 -9.30 -22.60 -5.36
CA PRO A 101 -8.03 -22.00 -4.91
C PRO A 101 -7.50 -22.62 -3.61
N GLU A 102 -6.22 -22.40 -3.32
CA GLU A 102 -5.61 -22.84 -2.04
C GLU A 102 -6.26 -22.11 -0.86
N MET A 103 -6.49 -20.81 -1.04
CA MET A 103 -7.12 -19.93 -0.08
C MET A 103 -7.91 -18.83 -0.81
N ASP A 104 -9.15 -18.63 -0.39
CA ASP A 104 -10.06 -17.57 -0.80
C ASP A 104 -10.44 -16.76 0.44
N ILE A 105 -10.32 -15.43 0.36
CA ILE A 105 -10.54 -14.52 1.49
C ILE A 105 -11.58 -13.51 1.08
N SER A 106 -12.70 -13.51 1.80
CA SER A 106 -13.75 -12.49 1.71
C SER A 106 -14.00 -11.87 3.08
N GLY A 107 -14.55 -10.66 3.12
CA GLY A 107 -14.83 -9.98 4.38
C GLY A 107 -15.75 -8.79 4.19
N HIS A 108 -16.49 -8.47 5.25
CA HIS A 108 -17.35 -7.30 5.30
C HIS A 108 -16.91 -6.34 6.40
N LEU A 109 -16.72 -5.09 6.00
CA LEU A 109 -16.30 -3.99 6.85
C LEU A 109 -17.35 -2.89 6.73
N LYS A 110 -18.04 -2.61 7.84
CA LYS A 110 -18.96 -1.46 7.93
C LYS A 110 -18.17 -0.15 7.78
N SER A 111 -18.87 0.96 7.57
CA SER A 111 -18.26 2.29 7.58
C SER A 111 -17.35 2.49 8.79
N ILE A 112 -16.08 2.79 8.54
CA ILE A 112 -15.07 3.11 9.57
C ILE A 112 -14.74 4.60 9.49
N GLU A 113 -14.55 5.22 10.65
CA GLU A 113 -13.97 6.56 10.78
C GLU A 113 -12.78 6.51 11.75
N PHE A 114 -11.62 6.96 11.27
CA PHE A 114 -10.41 7.17 12.05
C PHE A 114 -10.28 8.65 12.40
N ASN A 115 -10.00 8.96 13.66
CA ASN A 115 -9.69 10.29 14.16
C ASN A 115 -8.18 10.40 14.42
N LEU A 116 -7.43 10.96 13.47
CA LEU A 116 -5.96 10.95 13.52
C LEU A 116 -5.43 12.35 13.86
N PHE A 117 -4.84 12.52 15.04
CA PHE A 117 -4.13 13.74 15.37
C PHE A 117 -2.70 13.73 14.80
N MET A 118 -2.12 14.91 14.54
CA MET A 118 -0.76 15.04 14.02
C MET A 118 0.28 14.32 14.91
N GLU A 119 0.09 14.37 16.23
CA GLU A 119 0.92 13.64 17.18
C GLU A 119 0.80 12.11 17.04
N ASP A 120 -0.37 11.59 16.68
CA ASP A 120 -0.59 10.14 16.55
C ASP A 120 0.07 9.63 15.28
N TYR A 121 -0.04 10.39 14.18
CA TYR A 121 0.68 10.13 12.94
C TYR A 121 2.21 10.09 13.19
N ALA A 122 2.74 11.07 13.94
CA ALA A 122 4.16 11.10 14.30
C ALA A 122 4.58 9.88 15.16
N VAL A 123 3.73 9.42 16.09
CA VAL A 123 3.99 8.19 16.87
C VAL A 123 3.95 6.95 15.98
N ILE A 124 2.95 6.79 15.12
CA ILE A 124 2.81 5.66 14.19
C ILE A 124 4.02 5.57 13.26
N MET A 125 4.43 6.68 12.65
CA MET A 125 5.58 6.70 11.74
C MET A 125 6.91 6.53 12.47
N ALA A 126 7.05 7.04 13.70
CA ALA A 126 8.23 6.76 14.51
C ALA A 126 8.36 5.26 14.85
N ILE A 127 7.25 4.58 15.14
CA ILE A 127 7.22 3.13 15.35
C ILE A 127 7.58 2.39 14.06
N LEU A 128 6.94 2.72 12.92
CA LEU A 128 7.20 2.06 11.65
C LEU A 128 8.65 2.22 11.18
N ASN A 129 9.24 3.42 11.29
CA ASN A 129 10.58 3.69 10.80
C ASN A 129 11.68 3.11 11.71
N ARG A 130 11.50 3.16 13.04
CA ARG A 130 12.55 2.74 13.99
C ARG A 130 12.39 1.29 14.47
N ASN A 131 11.19 0.85 14.87
CA ASN A 131 11.01 -0.50 15.42
C ASN A 131 11.20 -1.61 14.34
N LEU A 132 10.94 -1.31 13.05
CA LEU A 132 11.27 -2.23 11.95
C LEU A 132 12.77 -2.23 11.58
N SER A 133 13.55 -1.31 12.15
CA SER A 133 15.01 -1.20 11.99
C SER A 133 15.79 -1.62 13.24
N GLU A 134 15.08 -2.08 14.29
CA GLU A 134 15.64 -2.47 15.59
C GLU A 134 15.93 -3.99 15.61
N GLY A 135 16.95 -4.43 16.36
CA GLY A 135 17.32 -5.84 16.46
C GLY A 135 18.14 -6.42 15.29
N VAL A 136 18.41 -5.64 14.23
CA VAL A 136 19.22 -6.09 13.07
C VAL A 136 20.65 -6.50 13.50
N ASP A 137 21.25 -5.78 14.45
CA ASP A 137 22.56 -6.09 15.04
C ASP A 137 22.49 -7.18 16.14
N GLU A 138 21.30 -7.58 16.60
CA GLU A 138 21.11 -8.60 17.64
C GLU A 138 21.08 -10.03 17.05
N PHE A 139 20.72 -10.14 15.75
CA PHE A 139 20.80 -11.37 14.97
C PHE A 139 21.73 -11.19 13.76
N PRO A 140 23.05 -11.03 13.96
CA PRO A 140 24.00 -10.96 12.87
C PRO A 140 23.90 -12.23 11.99
N PRO A 141 24.06 -12.11 10.66
CA PRO A 141 24.05 -13.28 9.78
C PRO A 141 25.07 -14.32 10.26
N ILE A 142 24.63 -15.57 10.39
CA ILE A 142 25.53 -16.68 10.72
C ILE A 142 26.53 -16.80 9.57
N GLU A 143 27.81 -16.56 9.85
CA GLU A 143 28.88 -16.78 8.89
C GLU A 143 28.88 -18.26 8.47
N GLU A 144 28.55 -18.53 7.21
CA GLU A 144 28.59 -19.89 6.67
C GLU A 144 30.03 -20.42 6.77
N PRO A 145 30.27 -21.59 7.40
CA PRO A 145 31.62 -22.08 7.63
C PRO A 145 32.35 -22.33 6.30
N GLU A 146 33.55 -21.75 6.16
CA GLU A 146 34.32 -21.74 4.92
C GLU A 146 34.44 -23.14 4.30
N GLN A 147 33.89 -23.32 3.10
CA GLN A 147 33.98 -24.61 2.39
C GLN A 147 35.44 -24.87 1.96
N PRO A 148 35.99 -26.07 2.25
CA PRO A 148 37.37 -26.39 1.86
C PRO A 148 37.62 -26.26 0.37
N ALA A 149 38.73 -25.59 0.00
CA ALA A 149 39.05 -25.25 -1.37
C ALA A 149 39.19 -26.47 -2.29
N THR A 150 38.45 -26.48 -3.41
CA THR A 150 38.56 -27.50 -4.44
C THR A 150 39.75 -27.24 -5.39
N PRO A 151 40.50 -28.29 -5.80
CA PRO A 151 41.67 -28.13 -6.67
C PRO A 151 41.31 -27.84 -8.13
N LYS A 152 42.28 -27.27 -8.87
CA LYS A 152 42.12 -26.80 -10.26
C LYS A 152 41.94 -27.95 -11.28
N PRO A 153 41.21 -27.73 -12.38
CA PRO A 153 41.01 -28.74 -13.43
C PRO A 153 42.22 -28.91 -14.37
N SER A 154 42.30 -30.08 -15.00
CA SER A 154 43.17 -30.44 -16.13
C SER A 154 42.37 -30.50 -17.45
N PRO A 155 43.03 -30.43 -18.63
CA PRO A 155 42.36 -30.12 -19.90
C PRO A 155 41.74 -31.32 -20.66
N ASP A 156 40.99 -30.99 -21.72
CA ASP A 156 40.10 -31.87 -22.49
C ASP A 156 40.69 -33.15 -23.09
N LEU A 157 39.81 -34.16 -23.20
CA LEU A 157 39.86 -35.18 -24.26
C LEU A 157 38.50 -35.24 -24.98
N ARG A 158 38.56 -35.52 -26.29
CA ARG A 158 37.51 -35.17 -27.28
C ARG A 158 36.70 -36.41 -27.71
N THR A 159 35.62 -36.18 -28.47
CA THR A 159 34.90 -37.14 -29.35
C THR A 159 34.00 -38.18 -28.61
N GLN A 160 32.83 -38.63 -29.12
CA GLN A 160 32.17 -38.49 -30.43
C GLN A 160 30.63 -38.19 -30.34
N GLN A 161 30.07 -37.82 -31.51
CA GLN A 161 28.70 -38.00 -32.08
C GLN A 161 27.58 -38.68 -31.23
N SER A 162 26.29 -38.37 -31.39
CA SER A 162 25.56 -38.29 -32.67
C SER A 162 24.22 -37.48 -32.62
N LYS A 163 23.63 -37.21 -33.80
CA LYS A 163 22.30 -36.59 -34.01
C LYS A 163 21.17 -37.62 -33.90
N VAL A 164 20.00 -37.17 -33.43
CA VAL A 164 18.68 -37.60 -33.92
C VAL A 164 17.78 -36.36 -34.01
N ASP A 165 17.21 -36.07 -35.20
CA ASP A 165 16.23 -35.01 -35.39
C ASP A 165 14.84 -35.63 -35.59
N ILE A 166 13.84 -35.29 -34.76
CA ILE A 166 12.41 -35.60 -35.00
C ILE A 166 11.54 -34.41 -34.55
N GLU A 167 10.97 -33.68 -35.50
CA GLU A 167 9.77 -32.85 -35.33
C GLU A 167 8.53 -33.75 -35.16
N PRO A 168 7.45 -33.33 -34.46
CA PRO A 168 6.41 -32.60 -35.20
C PRO A 168 5.47 -31.63 -34.44
N ASN A 169 4.85 -30.78 -35.27
CA ASN A 169 3.47 -30.30 -35.22
C ASN A 169 3.06 -29.12 -34.32
N ALA A 170 2.04 -28.43 -34.85
CA ALA A 170 1.48 -27.19 -34.36
C ALA A 170 0.03 -27.38 -33.84
N SER A 171 -0.59 -26.27 -33.47
CA SER A 171 -2.02 -26.12 -33.11
C SER A 171 -2.52 -26.92 -31.90
N ASN A 172 -2.70 -26.21 -30.78
CA ASN A 172 -4.03 -26.06 -30.18
C ASN A 172 -4.04 -24.93 -29.15
N THR A 173 -4.64 -23.80 -29.51
CA THR A 173 -4.79 -22.64 -28.60
C THR A 173 -6.09 -22.81 -27.80
N PRO A 174 -6.04 -23.04 -26.46
CA PRO A 174 -7.26 -23.08 -25.67
C PRO A 174 -7.91 -21.68 -25.65
N PRO A 175 -9.25 -21.57 -25.75
CA PRO A 175 -9.92 -20.29 -25.83
C PRO A 175 -9.79 -19.51 -24.52
N LYS A 176 -9.47 -18.21 -24.62
CA LYS A 176 -9.46 -17.28 -23.47
C LYS A 176 -10.88 -17.08 -22.93
N ARG A 177 -11.29 -17.97 -22.02
CA ARG A 177 -12.60 -17.94 -21.37
C ARG A 177 -12.66 -16.75 -20.40
N LYS A 178 -13.26 -15.63 -20.82
CA LYS A 178 -13.54 -14.49 -19.93
C LYS A 178 -14.41 -14.99 -18.77
N ILE A 179 -13.88 -14.98 -17.55
CA ILE A 179 -14.64 -15.25 -16.34
C ILE A 179 -15.35 -13.95 -15.97
N LEU A 180 -16.66 -13.90 -16.17
CA LEU A 180 -17.50 -12.81 -15.70
C LEU A 180 -17.54 -12.82 -14.16
N ALA A 181 -17.19 -11.71 -13.53
CA ALA A 181 -17.19 -11.54 -12.08
C ALA A 181 -18.60 -11.33 -11.52
N ALA A 182 -19.45 -12.36 -11.63
CA ALA A 182 -20.79 -12.35 -11.04
C ALA A 182 -20.71 -12.44 -9.51
N VAL A 183 -20.76 -11.29 -8.83
CA VAL A 183 -20.91 -11.20 -7.37
C VAL A 183 -22.38 -11.48 -7.01
N ASN A 184 -22.74 -12.77 -7.01
CA ASN A 184 -24.05 -13.25 -6.61
C ASN A 184 -24.17 -13.29 -5.09
N GLU A 185 -24.50 -12.16 -4.46
CA GLU A 185 -24.93 -12.13 -3.05
C GLU A 185 -26.33 -11.53 -2.92
N SER A 186 -27.27 -12.35 -2.46
CA SER A 186 -28.64 -11.94 -2.11
C SER A 186 -28.65 -11.24 -0.75
N GLY A 187 -28.19 -10.00 -0.72
CA GLY A 187 -28.16 -9.13 0.46
C GLY A 187 -28.31 -7.66 0.08
N ALA A 188 -28.91 -6.85 0.96
CA ALA A 188 -29.05 -5.42 0.71
C ALA A 188 -27.66 -4.76 0.66
N PRO A 189 -27.37 -3.89 -0.34
CA PRO A 189 -26.05 -3.30 -0.48
C PRO A 189 -25.72 -2.37 0.69
N GLN A 190 -24.69 -2.73 1.45
CA GLN A 190 -24.21 -1.95 2.60
C GLN A 190 -23.02 -1.07 2.19
N LYS A 191 -22.91 0.09 2.85
CA LYS A 191 -21.97 1.15 2.50
C LYS A 191 -20.60 0.87 3.13
N ASN A 192 -19.71 0.25 2.37
CA ASN A 192 -18.28 0.09 2.72
C ASN A 192 -17.58 1.45 2.54
N THR A 193 -17.36 2.18 3.61
CA THR A 193 -16.68 3.49 3.60
C THR A 193 -15.54 3.53 4.62
N VAL A 194 -14.45 4.21 4.31
CA VAL A 194 -13.35 4.45 5.26
C VAL A 194 -13.03 5.94 5.26
N HIS A 195 -13.21 6.58 6.41
CA HIS A 195 -12.86 7.99 6.62
C HIS A 195 -11.64 8.10 7.51
N VAL A 196 -10.75 9.04 7.19
CA VAL A 196 -9.64 9.46 8.04
C VAL A 196 -9.76 10.97 8.23
N GLN A 197 -10.25 11.35 9.40
CA GLN A 197 -10.36 12.74 9.83
C GLN A 197 -9.06 13.16 10.51
N MET A 198 -8.21 13.85 9.75
CA MET A 198 -6.96 14.45 10.22
C MET A 198 -7.25 15.74 11.00
N LYS A 199 -6.58 15.91 12.14
CA LYS A 199 -6.74 17.04 13.07
C LYS A 199 -5.37 17.51 13.58
N PHE A 200 -5.16 18.81 13.71
CA PHE A 200 -3.98 19.32 14.44
C PHE A 200 -4.16 19.17 15.95
N ASN A 201 -5.38 19.42 16.45
CA ASN A 201 -5.76 19.29 17.85
C ASN A 201 -7.29 19.06 17.95
N ASN A 202 -7.83 18.92 19.16
CA ASN A 202 -9.26 18.66 19.39
C ASN A 202 -10.21 19.70 18.78
N GLU A 203 -9.76 20.94 18.60
CA GLU A 203 -10.58 22.03 18.08
C GLU A 203 -10.32 22.33 16.59
N GLU A 204 -9.14 22.02 16.07
CA GLU A 204 -8.73 22.32 14.70
C GLU A 204 -8.61 21.05 13.84
N GLY A 205 -9.66 20.79 13.07
CA GLY A 205 -9.63 19.85 11.95
C GLY A 205 -8.74 20.37 10.82
N LEU A 206 -8.13 19.45 10.08
CA LEU A 206 -7.32 19.75 8.90
C LEU A 206 -8.00 19.22 7.65
N ALA A 207 -8.11 17.89 7.53
CA ALA A 207 -8.55 17.24 6.30
C ALA A 207 -9.42 16.02 6.62
N ARG A 208 -10.46 15.79 5.81
CA ARG A 208 -11.18 14.51 5.79
C ARG A 208 -10.86 13.78 4.50
N PHE A 209 -10.09 12.70 4.62
CA PHE A 209 -9.88 11.74 3.54
C PHE A 209 -10.98 10.68 3.58
N GLY A 210 -11.56 10.31 2.44
CA GLY A 210 -12.65 9.35 2.37
C GLY A 210 -12.51 8.38 1.20
N LEU A 211 -12.58 7.08 1.49
CA LEU A 211 -12.67 6.00 0.51
C LEU A 211 -14.12 5.49 0.49
N TYR A 212 -14.75 5.46 -0.69
CA TYR A 212 -16.16 5.06 -0.83
C TYR A 212 -16.32 3.84 -1.73
N LEU A 213 -17.04 2.84 -1.20
CA LEU A 213 -17.32 1.56 -1.85
C LEU A 213 -16.02 0.87 -2.29
N LEU A 214 -15.11 0.71 -1.33
CA LEU A 214 -13.92 -0.13 -1.47
C LEU A 214 -14.33 -1.61 -1.49
N SER A 215 -13.86 -2.33 -2.52
CA SER A 215 -13.92 -3.79 -2.59
C SER A 215 -12.53 -4.35 -2.89
N LEU A 216 -12.17 -5.39 -2.15
CA LEU A 216 -10.93 -6.16 -2.30
C LEU A 216 -11.32 -7.61 -2.53
N LYS A 217 -10.77 -8.23 -3.57
CA LYS A 217 -10.87 -9.67 -3.82
C LYS A 217 -9.47 -10.21 -4.09
N GLY A 218 -9.09 -11.30 -3.44
CA GLY A 218 -7.81 -11.94 -3.69
C GLY A 218 -7.84 -13.44 -3.48
N ASN A 219 -7.11 -14.17 -4.32
CA ASN A 219 -7.01 -15.63 -4.24
C ASN A 219 -5.57 -16.10 -4.50
N LYS A 220 -5.11 -17.03 -3.66
CA LYS A 220 -3.79 -17.66 -3.80
C LYS A 220 -3.90 -18.99 -4.55
N LEU A 221 -3.04 -19.18 -5.53
CA LEU A 221 -2.88 -20.42 -6.29
C LEU A 221 -1.70 -21.25 -5.75
N VAL A 222 -1.75 -22.55 -6.03
CA VAL A 222 -0.78 -23.54 -5.50
C VAL A 222 0.61 -23.45 -6.17
N ASP A 223 0.75 -22.65 -7.22
CA ASP A 223 2.04 -22.26 -7.83
C ASP A 223 2.60 -20.97 -7.21
N GLY A 224 2.12 -20.59 -6.03
CA GLY A 224 2.50 -19.37 -5.31
C GLY A 224 1.81 -18.10 -5.81
N THR A 225 1.10 -18.11 -6.95
CA THR A 225 0.51 -16.89 -7.51
C THR A 225 -0.54 -16.28 -6.59
N LEU A 226 -0.32 -15.04 -6.17
CA LEU A 226 -1.34 -14.19 -5.57
C LEU A 226 -2.00 -13.34 -6.66
N ASN A 227 -3.27 -13.59 -6.96
CA ASN A 227 -4.08 -12.69 -7.76
C ASN A 227 -4.92 -11.80 -6.84
N THR A 228 -4.93 -10.50 -7.12
CA THR A 228 -5.65 -9.48 -6.33
C THR A 228 -6.35 -8.50 -7.26
N SER A 229 -7.59 -8.17 -6.96
CA SER A 229 -8.33 -7.07 -7.59
C SER A 229 -8.86 -6.12 -6.51
N ILE A 230 -8.71 -4.82 -6.73
CA ILE A 230 -9.20 -3.76 -5.85
C ILE A 230 -9.97 -2.76 -6.71
N VAL A 231 -11.23 -2.53 -6.37
CA VAL A 231 -12.05 -1.48 -6.99
C VAL A 231 -12.54 -0.49 -5.93
N LEU A 232 -12.60 0.78 -6.30
CA LEU A 232 -12.96 1.87 -5.42
C LEU A 232 -13.77 2.91 -6.20
N CYS A 233 -14.98 3.19 -5.74
CA CYS A 233 -15.90 4.04 -6.49
C CYS A 233 -15.51 5.52 -6.44
N ASN A 234 -15.07 6.03 -5.29
CA ASN A 234 -14.64 7.44 -5.13
C ASN A 234 -13.57 7.59 -4.03
N ILE A 235 -12.65 8.56 -4.23
CA ILE A 235 -11.77 9.13 -3.20
C ILE A 235 -12.20 10.58 -3.00
N GLN A 236 -12.47 10.97 -1.75
CA GLN A 236 -12.76 12.35 -1.38
C GLN A 236 -11.66 12.93 -0.50
N ILE A 237 -11.33 14.20 -0.72
CA ILE A 237 -10.53 15.02 0.19
C ILE A 237 -11.30 16.32 0.46
N ASP A 238 -11.71 16.52 1.70
CA ASP A 238 -12.33 17.77 2.16
C ASP A 238 -11.37 18.56 3.08
N ASP A 239 -11.34 19.88 2.92
CA ASP A 239 -10.78 20.83 3.88
C ASP A 239 -11.75 21.02 5.06
N THR A 240 -11.29 20.65 6.25
CA THR A 240 -12.10 20.71 7.49
C THR A 240 -11.63 21.80 8.45
N ARG A 241 -10.71 22.68 8.01
CA ARG A 241 -10.22 23.79 8.81
C ARG A 241 -11.32 24.80 9.08
N LYS A 242 -11.50 25.15 10.36
CA LYS A 242 -12.44 26.21 10.80
C LYS A 242 -12.08 27.60 10.26
N SER A 243 -10.81 27.82 9.92
CA SER A 243 -10.30 29.04 9.28
C SER A 243 -10.75 29.19 7.83
N ASN A 244 -10.99 28.08 7.11
CA ASN A 244 -11.46 28.12 5.74
C ASN A 244 -12.97 28.48 5.69
N LYS A 245 -13.28 29.64 5.12
CA LYS A 245 -14.66 30.16 4.93
C LYS A 245 -15.19 29.97 3.51
N SER A 246 -14.36 29.52 2.58
CA SER A 246 -14.73 29.26 1.19
C SER A 246 -15.88 28.26 1.07
N PRO A 247 -16.76 28.39 0.06
CA PRO A 247 -17.71 27.33 -0.32
C PRO A 247 -17.01 26.12 -0.96
N ILE A 248 -15.83 26.30 -1.56
CA ILE A 248 -15.02 25.26 -2.21
C ILE A 248 -14.15 24.56 -1.16
N LYS A 249 -14.72 23.53 -0.53
CA LYS A 249 -14.03 22.72 0.50
C LYS A 249 -13.62 21.33 0.05
N LYS A 250 -14.24 20.81 -1.01
CA LYS A 250 -13.90 19.50 -1.57
C LYS A 250 -12.80 19.67 -2.63
N TYR A 251 -11.60 19.18 -2.35
CA TYR A 251 -10.43 19.34 -3.23
C TYR A 251 -10.05 18.09 -4.01
N LEU A 252 -10.56 16.91 -3.65
CA LEU A 252 -10.53 15.72 -4.52
C LEU A 252 -11.91 15.07 -4.51
N CYS A 253 -12.41 14.72 -5.69
CA CYS A 253 -13.64 13.94 -5.85
C CYS A 253 -13.74 13.35 -7.26
N ARG A 254 -14.41 12.22 -7.43
CA ARG A 254 -14.86 11.74 -8.74
C ARG A 254 -15.95 12.67 -9.31
N LYS A 255 -15.93 12.93 -10.62
CA LYS A 255 -16.72 13.96 -11.33
C LYS A 255 -18.24 13.80 -11.23
N ASP A 256 -18.73 12.57 -11.29
CA ASP A 256 -20.15 12.19 -11.27
C ASP A 256 -20.66 11.84 -9.86
N TRP A 257 -19.83 12.01 -8.82
CA TRP A 257 -20.15 11.64 -7.44
C TRP A 257 -21.07 12.64 -6.73
N ASN A 258 -22.27 12.19 -6.34
CA ASN A 258 -23.27 12.99 -5.64
C ASN A 258 -23.45 12.55 -4.17
N ASP A 259 -22.99 13.37 -3.21
CA ASP A 259 -23.12 13.09 -1.76
C ASP A 259 -24.58 12.88 -1.30
N SER A 260 -25.55 13.46 -2.01
CA SER A 260 -26.99 13.31 -1.78
C SER A 260 -27.52 11.88 -1.92
N GLN A 261 -26.74 10.99 -2.54
CA GLN A 261 -27.01 9.55 -2.62
C GLN A 261 -26.53 8.77 -1.38
N LEU A 262 -25.59 9.33 -0.60
CA LEU A 262 -25.04 8.64 0.56
C LEU A 262 -25.84 8.90 1.85
N HIS A 263 -26.37 10.11 2.04
CA HIS A 263 -27.01 10.54 3.28
C HIS A 263 -28.54 10.41 3.35
N ARG A 264 -29.24 10.09 2.24
CA ARG A 264 -30.68 9.81 2.28
C ARG A 264 -30.96 8.49 3.02
N GLN A 265 -31.54 8.60 4.22
CA GLN A 265 -31.95 7.47 5.07
C GLN A 265 -33.25 6.79 4.62
N SER A 266 -33.93 7.33 3.60
CA SER A 266 -35.32 6.98 3.23
C SER A 266 -35.50 6.47 1.79
N GLU A 267 -34.43 6.39 1.00
CA GLU A 267 -34.44 5.81 -0.35
C GLU A 267 -33.65 4.50 -0.35
N LYS A 268 -34.02 3.58 -1.25
CA LYS A 268 -33.43 2.23 -1.26
C LYS A 268 -31.96 2.32 -1.65
N PRO A 269 -31.01 1.73 -0.88
CA PRO A 269 -29.58 1.84 -1.16
C PRO A 269 -29.13 1.09 -2.44
N THR A 270 -30.06 0.42 -3.13
CA THR A 270 -29.81 -0.33 -4.37
C THR A 270 -29.26 0.57 -5.47
N GLU A 271 -29.94 1.65 -5.86
CA GLU A 271 -29.65 2.39 -7.10
C GLU A 271 -28.21 2.94 -7.18
N VAL A 272 -27.63 3.36 -6.05
CA VAL A 272 -26.29 3.96 -5.95
C VAL A 272 -25.18 2.92 -6.05
N VAL A 273 -25.41 1.74 -5.48
CA VAL A 273 -24.46 0.63 -5.53
C VAL A 273 -24.68 -0.21 -6.80
N ASP A 274 -25.90 -0.19 -7.35
CA ASP A 274 -26.22 -0.78 -8.64
C ASP A 274 -25.59 0.02 -9.78
N SER A 275 -25.64 1.36 -9.81
CA SER A 275 -24.93 2.13 -10.87
C SER A 275 -23.42 1.83 -10.90
N CYS A 276 -22.78 1.79 -9.72
CA CYS A 276 -21.39 1.39 -9.55
C CYS A 276 -21.11 -0.11 -9.85
N LYS A 277 -22.14 -0.95 -10.02
CA LYS A 277 -22.04 -2.37 -10.40
C LYS A 277 -22.45 -2.62 -11.87
N THR A 278 -23.34 -1.82 -12.44
CA THR A 278 -23.88 -1.99 -13.79
C THR A 278 -23.05 -1.26 -14.84
N GLU A 279 -22.46 -0.11 -14.50
CA GLU A 279 -21.68 0.71 -15.44
C GLU A 279 -20.15 0.55 -15.28
N LEU A 280 -19.68 -0.27 -14.33
CA LEU A 280 -18.26 -0.53 -14.04
C LEU A 280 -17.42 0.76 -13.81
N SER A 281 -18.09 1.82 -13.38
CA SER A 281 -17.50 3.14 -13.18
C SER A 281 -16.85 3.20 -11.79
N TYR A 282 -15.52 3.17 -11.78
CA TYR A 282 -14.68 3.24 -10.59
C TYR A 282 -13.68 4.39 -10.73
N MET A 283 -13.36 5.10 -9.64
CA MET A 283 -12.30 6.11 -9.65
C MET A 283 -10.92 5.44 -9.65
N LEU A 284 -10.81 4.25 -9.06
CA LEU A 284 -9.62 3.40 -9.10
C LEU A 284 -10.06 1.94 -9.30
N ASP A 285 -9.44 1.29 -10.27
CA ASP A 285 -9.59 -0.13 -10.60
C ASP A 285 -8.17 -0.71 -10.77
N LEU A 286 -7.83 -1.70 -9.95
CA LEU A 286 -6.52 -2.34 -9.87
C LEU A 286 -6.68 -3.85 -10.01
N THR A 287 -5.92 -4.45 -10.92
CA THR A 287 -5.76 -5.91 -10.99
C THR A 287 -4.29 -6.28 -11.01
N ALA A 288 -3.84 -7.06 -10.03
CA ALA A 288 -2.46 -7.51 -9.88
C ALA A 288 -2.36 -9.05 -9.83
N SER A 289 -1.29 -9.59 -10.41
CA SER A 289 -0.91 -10.99 -10.37
C SER A 289 0.57 -11.07 -10.00
N ILE A 290 0.85 -11.55 -8.78
CA ILE A 290 2.18 -11.58 -8.19
C ILE A 290 2.63 -13.04 -8.07
N LYS A 291 3.77 -13.34 -8.69
CA LYS A 291 4.59 -14.55 -8.53
C LYS A 291 5.94 -14.16 -7.93
N GLU A 292 6.75 -15.13 -7.52
CA GLU A 292 8.09 -14.89 -6.92
C GLU A 292 8.97 -14.01 -7.83
N ASP A 293 9.05 -14.37 -9.11
CA ASP A 293 9.87 -13.70 -10.14
C ASP A 293 9.07 -12.91 -11.20
N ASP A 294 7.74 -12.79 -11.10
CA ASP A 294 6.93 -12.11 -12.12
C ASP A 294 5.76 -11.32 -11.50
N VAL A 295 5.74 -10.01 -11.71
CA VAL A 295 4.71 -9.10 -11.18
C VAL A 295 3.99 -8.42 -12.35
N PHE A 296 2.74 -8.83 -12.59
CA PHE A 296 1.83 -8.09 -13.45
C PHE A 296 0.94 -7.17 -12.61
N ALA A 297 0.76 -5.93 -13.04
CA ALA A 297 -0.21 -5.01 -12.47
C ALA A 297 -0.85 -4.16 -13.57
N GLU A 298 -2.17 -4.06 -13.55
CA GLU A 298 -2.97 -3.19 -14.39
C GLU A 298 -3.74 -2.23 -13.48
N VAL A 299 -3.55 -0.93 -13.69
CA VAL A 299 -4.10 0.14 -12.85
C VAL A 299 -4.86 1.10 -13.76
N ARG A 300 -6.10 1.43 -13.41
CA ARG A 300 -6.93 2.40 -14.10
C ARG A 300 -7.46 3.42 -13.11
N VAL A 301 -7.25 4.69 -13.40
CA VAL A 301 -7.67 5.83 -12.56
C VAL A 301 -8.49 6.78 -13.41
N SER A 302 -9.74 7.02 -13.04
CA SER A 302 -10.72 7.62 -13.97
C SER A 302 -11.50 8.79 -13.34
N SER A 303 -11.73 9.82 -14.16
CA SER A 303 -12.78 10.84 -14.02
C SER A 303 -12.88 11.54 -12.66
N PHE A 304 -11.80 12.19 -12.21
CA PHE A 304 -11.80 12.98 -10.96
C PHE A 304 -11.48 14.47 -11.17
N ASP A 305 -12.07 15.33 -10.35
CA ASP A 305 -11.68 16.74 -10.18
C ASP A 305 -10.69 16.83 -8.98
N LEU A 306 -9.52 17.42 -9.21
CA LEU A 306 -8.50 17.72 -8.20
C LEU A 306 -8.23 19.23 -8.16
N ILE A 307 -8.68 19.91 -7.11
CA ILE A 307 -8.49 21.35 -6.92
C ILE A 307 -7.17 21.60 -6.16
N LEU A 308 -6.27 22.38 -6.75
CA LEU A 308 -4.96 22.69 -6.18
C LEU A 308 -5.02 23.99 -5.34
N CYS A 309 -5.20 23.85 -4.02
CA CYS A 309 -5.07 24.94 -3.05
C CYS A 309 -3.70 24.89 -2.36
N VAL A 310 -2.82 25.85 -2.67
CA VAL A 310 -1.42 25.85 -2.17
C VAL A 310 -1.34 25.98 -0.64
N ASP A 311 -2.12 26.87 -0.02
CA ASP A 311 -2.17 27.01 1.44
C ASP A 311 -2.61 25.70 2.12
N TYR A 312 -3.67 25.06 1.62
CA TYR A 312 -4.12 23.78 2.13
C TYR A 312 -3.06 22.69 1.95
N LEU A 313 -2.44 22.59 0.78
CA LEU A 313 -1.39 21.59 0.50
C LEU A 313 -0.16 21.79 1.41
N LEU A 314 0.20 23.04 1.74
CA LEU A 314 1.24 23.32 2.73
C LEU A 314 0.83 22.89 4.14
N LYS A 315 -0.41 23.13 4.57
CA LYS A 315 -0.91 22.64 5.87
C LYS A 315 -1.06 21.13 5.95
N LEU A 316 -1.43 20.48 4.84
CA LEU A 316 -1.48 19.04 4.73
C LEU A 316 -0.06 18.43 4.75
N ALA A 317 0.90 19.06 4.08
CA ALA A 317 2.31 18.69 4.18
C ALA A 317 2.87 18.90 5.59
N ASP A 318 2.50 19.98 6.29
CA ASP A 318 2.91 20.23 7.69
C ASP A 318 2.49 19.08 8.61
N PHE A 319 1.27 18.53 8.46
CA PHE A 319 0.80 17.37 9.23
C PHE A 319 1.59 16.08 8.95
N PHE A 320 2.04 15.89 7.71
CA PHE A 320 2.84 14.72 7.32
C PHE A 320 4.35 14.84 7.59
N LYS A 321 4.84 16.02 8.02
CA LYS A 321 6.22 16.18 8.50
C LYS A 321 6.39 15.44 9.83
N LEU A 322 7.37 14.55 9.87
CA LEU A 322 7.85 14.00 11.13
C LEU A 322 8.64 15.07 11.88
N PRO A 323 8.57 15.13 13.23
CA PRO A 323 9.45 15.99 14.01
C PRO A 323 10.92 15.67 13.71
N GLU A 324 11.71 16.68 13.36
CA GLU A 324 13.16 16.51 13.22
C GLU A 324 13.77 16.08 14.55
N GLU A 325 14.72 15.14 14.48
CA GLU A 325 15.19 14.46 15.68
C GLU A 325 16.08 15.36 16.54
N THR A 326 15.76 15.47 17.83
CA THR A 326 16.79 15.87 18.81
C THR A 326 17.78 14.72 18.94
N GLU A 327 19.04 15.01 18.59
CA GLU A 327 20.23 14.16 18.71
C GLU A 327 20.20 13.18 19.91
N PRO A 328 20.67 11.92 19.75
CA PRO A 328 20.64 10.92 20.81
C PRO A 328 21.34 11.41 22.07
N VAL A 329 20.57 11.50 23.16
CA VAL A 329 21.07 11.88 24.48
C VAL A 329 22.17 10.91 24.90
N ASN A 330 23.40 11.41 24.94
CA ASN A 330 24.61 10.64 25.25
C ASN A 330 24.40 9.80 26.52
N LEU A 331 24.34 8.47 26.36
CA LEU A 331 24.20 7.51 27.46
C LEU A 331 25.45 7.52 28.35
N LYS A 332 25.45 8.42 29.34
CA LYS A 332 26.55 8.62 30.29
C LYS A 332 26.67 7.41 31.23
N LYS A 333 27.53 6.48 30.83
CA LYS A 333 28.28 5.52 31.67
C LYS A 333 27.43 4.60 32.58
N LYS A 334 27.45 3.30 32.28
CA LYS A 334 27.29 2.27 33.31
C LYS A 334 28.31 2.52 34.43
N ASN A 335 27.87 2.61 35.67
CA ASN A 335 28.74 2.53 36.84
C ASN A 335 28.98 1.05 37.15
N GLU A 336 30.11 0.50 36.72
CA GLU A 336 30.52 -0.84 37.11
C GLU A 336 31.15 -0.82 38.52
N LEU A 337 30.68 -1.74 39.37
CA LEU A 337 31.10 -1.84 40.77
C LEU A 337 32.43 -2.60 40.85
N LYS A 338 33.45 -1.99 41.47
CA LYS A 338 34.82 -2.54 41.53
C LYS A 338 34.95 -3.71 42.52
N SER A 339 35.73 -4.70 42.13
CA SER A 339 36.59 -5.49 43.03
C SER A 339 37.98 -5.70 42.38
N PRO A 340 39.06 -5.97 43.15
CA PRO A 340 40.43 -5.62 42.70
C PRO A 340 41.40 -6.80 42.50
N THR A 341 42.46 -6.59 41.70
CA THR A 341 43.89 -6.87 42.00
C THR A 341 44.79 -6.26 40.89
N THR A 342 46.07 -6.03 41.17
CA THR A 342 47.08 -5.24 40.42
C THR A 342 48.43 -6.00 40.35
N PRO A 343 49.53 -5.51 39.70
CA PRO A 343 49.73 -4.48 38.65
C PRO A 343 50.72 -4.93 37.50
N VAL A 344 51.22 -3.96 36.71
CA VAL A 344 52.45 -3.98 35.85
C VAL A 344 52.31 -4.70 34.49
N ALA A 345 52.52 -4.11 33.29
CA ALA A 345 52.71 -2.72 32.81
C ALA A 345 52.40 -2.70 31.26
N THR A 346 52.78 -1.79 30.33
CA THR A 346 53.73 -0.66 30.27
C THR A 346 53.39 0.31 29.08
N ASN A 347 54.13 1.42 28.97
CA ASN A 347 54.52 2.26 27.80
C ASN A 347 54.16 1.76 26.37
N THR A 348 53.83 2.59 25.35
CA THR A 348 53.83 4.08 25.22
C THR A 348 52.93 4.57 24.05
N VAL A 349 52.68 5.89 23.97
CA VAL A 349 51.82 6.62 23.01
C VAL A 349 52.70 7.33 21.95
N PRO A 350 52.36 7.37 20.62
CA PRO A 350 51.51 8.44 20.07
C PRO A 350 50.58 8.12 18.88
N LYS A 351 49.65 9.04 18.65
CA LYS A 351 48.65 9.07 17.56
C LYS A 351 49.25 9.19 16.15
N VAL A 352 48.61 8.58 15.17
CA VAL A 352 48.58 9.02 13.76
C VAL A 352 47.14 8.96 13.25
N ASN A 353 46.71 9.92 12.44
CA ASN A 353 45.34 9.96 11.90
C ASN A 353 45.17 8.94 10.75
N PRO A 354 44.04 8.21 10.67
CA PRO A 354 43.72 7.42 9.48
C PRO A 354 43.40 8.37 8.31
N LYS A 355 44.19 8.32 7.24
CA LYS A 355 43.78 8.83 5.93
C LYS A 355 42.94 7.77 5.23
N SER A 356 42.01 8.21 4.38
CA SER A 356 41.20 7.35 3.54
C SER A 356 42.05 6.54 2.56
N THR A 357 41.77 5.23 2.50
CA THR A 357 42.22 4.34 1.42
C THR A 357 41.04 3.51 0.94
N THR A 358 40.76 3.64 -0.35
CA THR A 358 39.71 2.91 -1.08
C THR A 358 39.93 1.40 -1.03
N SER A 359 38.98 0.65 -0.50
CA SER A 359 38.91 -0.80 -0.69
C SER A 359 38.50 -1.13 -2.13
N THR A 360 39.29 -1.95 -2.81
CA THR A 360 39.05 -2.36 -4.20
C THR A 360 37.93 -3.40 -4.28
N VAL A 361 36.90 -3.12 -5.05
CA VAL A 361 35.80 -4.06 -5.31
C VAL A 361 36.32 -5.22 -6.18
N GLN A 362 36.25 -6.44 -5.65
CA GLN A 362 36.36 -7.65 -6.47
C GLN A 362 34.99 -7.97 -7.10
N PRO A 363 34.95 -8.46 -8.36
CA PRO A 363 33.70 -8.69 -9.06
C PRO A 363 33.06 -10.01 -8.63
N ASN A 364 32.11 -9.94 -7.69
CA ASN A 364 31.18 -11.05 -7.47
C ASN A 364 30.41 -11.36 -8.75
N LYS A 365 30.19 -12.66 -9.02
CA LYS A 365 29.43 -13.12 -10.20
C LYS A 365 28.02 -12.51 -10.16
N PRO A 366 27.45 -12.09 -11.31
CA PRO A 366 26.06 -11.65 -11.33
C PRO A 366 25.16 -12.83 -10.98
N VAL A 367 24.43 -12.71 -9.86
CA VAL A 367 23.18 -13.46 -9.68
C VAL A 367 22.22 -12.89 -10.71
N ASP A 368 21.83 -13.70 -11.69
CA ASP A 368 21.03 -13.27 -12.83
C ASP A 368 19.57 -13.10 -12.38
N ASN A 369 19.33 -11.97 -11.71
CA ASN A 369 18.12 -11.65 -10.96
C ASN A 369 16.97 -11.33 -11.93
N ASN A 370 16.45 -12.39 -12.55
CA ASN A 370 15.54 -12.38 -13.70
C ASN A 370 14.10 -11.95 -13.37
N LYS A 371 13.92 -11.28 -12.22
CA LYS A 371 12.63 -10.74 -11.77
C LYS A 371 12.05 -9.81 -12.82
N LYS A 372 10.78 -10.06 -13.15
CA LYS A 372 10.00 -9.36 -14.16
C LYS A 372 8.96 -8.49 -13.49
N MET A 373 8.69 -7.35 -14.09
CA MET A 373 7.59 -6.47 -13.73
C MET A 373 6.95 -5.96 -15.01
N ASN A 374 5.63 -6.04 -15.12
CA ASN A 374 4.85 -5.50 -16.23
C ASN A 374 3.67 -4.70 -15.66
N LEU A 375 3.87 -3.39 -15.56
CA LEU A 375 2.89 -2.42 -15.08
C LEU A 375 2.21 -1.74 -16.27
N ILE A 376 0.89 -1.81 -16.31
CA ILE A 376 0.03 -1.05 -17.21
C ILE A 376 -0.73 -0.03 -16.35
N LEU A 377 -0.66 1.24 -16.72
CA LEU A 377 -1.36 2.34 -16.04
C LEU A 377 -2.18 3.12 -17.06
N HIS A 378 -3.48 3.29 -16.78
CA HIS A 378 -4.43 4.10 -17.51
C HIS A 378 -4.89 5.25 -16.61
N ILE A 379 -4.86 6.47 -17.14
CA ILE A 379 -5.37 7.70 -16.52
C ILE A 379 -6.40 8.30 -17.48
N GLU A 380 -7.67 8.25 -17.09
CA GLU A 380 -8.81 8.59 -17.93
C GLU A 380 -9.42 9.91 -17.45
N GLU A 381 -9.09 11.01 -18.13
CA GLU A 381 -9.70 12.34 -17.95
C GLU A 381 -9.84 12.90 -16.52
N PRO A 382 -8.79 12.92 -15.67
CA PRO A 382 -8.80 13.83 -14.52
C PRO A 382 -8.80 15.30 -14.96
N ASP A 383 -9.54 16.14 -14.24
CA ASP A 383 -9.43 17.61 -14.31
C ASP A 383 -8.61 18.06 -13.09
N ILE A 384 -7.40 18.56 -13.35
CA ILE A 384 -6.59 19.25 -12.33
C ILE A 384 -6.91 20.74 -12.45
N ILE A 385 -7.49 21.30 -11.39
CA ILE A 385 -8.15 22.61 -11.39
C ILE A 385 -7.38 23.57 -10.49
N LEU A 386 -6.95 24.70 -11.06
CA LEU A 386 -6.42 25.84 -10.31
C LEU A 386 -7.47 26.97 -10.36
N VAL A 387 -8.15 27.21 -9.24
CA VAL A 387 -9.17 28.28 -9.12
C VAL A 387 -8.50 29.60 -8.74
N GLU A 388 -8.90 30.70 -9.38
CA GLU A 388 -8.37 32.06 -9.15
C GLU A 388 -8.70 32.57 -7.75
N ASN A 389 -9.96 32.45 -7.32
CA ASN A 389 -10.39 32.74 -5.96
C ASN A 389 -11.31 31.62 -5.44
N LEU A 390 -10.89 30.94 -4.37
CA LEU A 390 -11.67 29.88 -3.75
C LEU A 390 -12.94 30.40 -3.05
N ASP A 391 -13.00 31.66 -2.63
CA ASP A 391 -14.16 32.21 -1.90
C ASP A 391 -15.38 32.49 -2.80
N ASP A 392 -15.25 32.42 -4.13
CA ASP A 392 -16.36 32.62 -5.09
C ASP A 392 -16.52 31.45 -6.08
N MET A 393 -17.71 30.82 -6.05
CA MET A 393 -18.10 29.75 -6.98
C MET A 393 -18.17 30.18 -8.46
N ASN A 394 -18.27 31.49 -8.73
CA ASN A 394 -18.29 32.04 -10.10
C ASN A 394 -16.89 32.34 -10.64
N SER A 395 -15.86 32.30 -9.79
CA SER A 395 -14.47 32.64 -10.13
C SER A 395 -13.93 31.85 -11.32
N ASN A 396 -12.89 32.37 -11.97
CA ASN A 396 -12.24 31.64 -13.06
C ASN A 396 -11.40 30.49 -12.51
N ALA A 397 -11.17 29.48 -13.34
CA ALA A 397 -10.24 28.41 -13.09
C ALA A 397 -9.46 28.07 -14.36
N ILE A 398 -8.22 27.65 -14.19
CA ILE A 398 -7.46 26.93 -15.21
C ILE A 398 -7.68 25.45 -14.97
N ILE A 399 -8.20 24.74 -15.98
CA ILE A 399 -8.36 23.29 -15.96
C ILE A 399 -7.29 22.69 -16.88
N PHE A 400 -6.47 21.81 -16.30
CA PHE A 400 -5.59 20.89 -17.00
C PHE A 400 -6.26 19.52 -17.06
N ASN A 401 -6.46 18.99 -18.26
CA ASN A 401 -7.06 17.67 -18.48
C ASN A 401 -6.18 16.85 -19.42
N VAL A 402 -6.13 15.55 -19.16
CA VAL A 402 -5.21 14.61 -19.82
C VAL A 402 -5.83 13.22 -19.93
N GLN A 403 -5.54 12.51 -21.01
CA GLN A 403 -5.66 11.05 -21.06
C GLN A 403 -4.23 10.49 -21.15
N ALA A 404 -3.90 9.45 -20.39
CA ALA A 404 -2.56 8.86 -20.48
C ALA A 404 -2.59 7.33 -20.31
N GLN A 405 -1.79 6.64 -21.11
CA GLN A 405 -1.49 5.23 -20.97
C GLN A 405 0.02 5.05 -20.79
N LEU A 406 0.44 4.24 -19.82
CA LEU A 406 1.84 3.89 -19.56
C LEU A 406 1.98 2.38 -19.47
N ASN A 407 2.80 1.81 -20.35
CA ASN A 407 3.21 0.42 -20.34
C ASN A 407 4.69 0.34 -19.94
N TYR A 408 4.96 -0.03 -18.68
CA TYR A 408 6.29 -0.22 -18.13
C TYR A 408 6.60 -1.72 -18.00
N ARG A 409 7.74 -2.17 -18.56
CA ARG A 409 8.20 -3.55 -18.46
C ARG A 409 9.67 -3.63 -18.06
N ALA A 410 9.97 -4.23 -16.92
CA ALA A 410 11.32 -4.56 -16.47
C ALA A 410 11.57 -6.07 -16.53
N ILE A 411 12.80 -6.46 -16.89
CA ILE A 411 13.34 -7.82 -16.82
C ILE A 411 14.81 -7.69 -16.42
N GLY A 412 15.14 -7.90 -15.14
CA GLY A 412 16.47 -7.60 -14.59
C GLY A 412 16.90 -6.15 -14.84
N GLU A 413 18.15 -5.91 -15.29
CA GLU A 413 18.65 -4.57 -15.65
C GLU A 413 17.90 -3.90 -16.83
N ARG A 414 17.09 -4.64 -17.62
CA ARG A 414 16.45 -4.10 -18.83
C ARG A 414 15.07 -3.54 -18.50
N GLN A 415 14.88 -2.24 -18.73
CA GLN A 415 13.61 -1.55 -18.62
C GLN A 415 13.17 -1.08 -20.00
N ASN A 416 11.92 -1.32 -20.35
CA ASN A 416 11.23 -0.77 -21.52
C ASN A 416 10.04 0.04 -21.03
N ILE A 417 9.88 1.25 -21.56
CA ILE A 417 8.81 2.18 -21.20
C ILE A 417 8.15 2.66 -22.49
N ASN A 418 6.85 2.42 -22.63
CA ASN A 418 6.04 3.01 -23.69
C ASN A 418 4.88 3.78 -23.06
N GLY A 419 4.94 5.10 -23.12
CA GLY A 419 3.90 6.00 -22.66
C GLY A 419 3.26 6.74 -23.82
N GLN A 420 1.94 6.90 -23.79
CA GLN A 420 1.18 7.76 -24.68
C GLN A 420 0.33 8.70 -23.82
N ILE A 421 0.34 9.98 -24.17
CA ILE A 421 -0.50 11.02 -23.58
C ILE A 421 -1.35 11.56 -24.71
N ASP A 422 -2.67 11.39 -24.58
CA ASP A 422 -3.67 11.79 -25.55
C ASP A 422 -4.50 12.96 -25.02
N SER A 423 -5.06 13.75 -25.96
CA SER A 423 -6.00 14.83 -25.67
C SER A 423 -5.52 15.87 -24.63
N LEU A 424 -4.19 16.00 -24.45
CA LEU A 424 -3.56 16.85 -23.43
C LEU A 424 -3.96 18.31 -23.67
N LYS A 425 -4.77 18.87 -22.76
CA LYS A 425 -5.42 20.17 -22.93
C LYS A 425 -5.36 21.00 -21.66
N MET A 426 -5.15 22.31 -21.82
CA MET A 426 -5.22 23.28 -20.74
C MET A 426 -6.06 24.47 -21.19
N TYR A 427 -7.04 24.87 -20.41
CA TYR A 427 -7.92 26.00 -20.73
C TYR A 427 -8.34 26.76 -19.48
N MET A 428 -8.60 28.05 -19.67
CA MET A 428 -9.29 28.90 -18.70
C MET A 428 -10.80 28.81 -18.94
N CYS A 429 -11.60 28.81 -17.87
CA CYS A 429 -13.06 28.95 -17.90
C CYS A 429 -13.57 29.42 -16.53
N SER A 430 -14.86 29.69 -16.38
CA SER A 430 -15.48 29.80 -15.05
C SER A 430 -15.44 28.43 -14.35
N PHE A 431 -15.22 28.42 -13.03
CA PHE A 431 -15.16 27.19 -12.22
C PHE A 431 -16.50 26.42 -12.23
N MET A 432 -17.61 27.14 -12.22
CA MET A 432 -18.98 26.60 -12.20
C MET A 432 -19.25 25.69 -13.41
N PRO A 433 -19.54 24.38 -13.22
CA PRO A 433 -19.66 23.40 -14.31
C PRO A 433 -20.53 23.82 -15.49
N GLU A 434 -21.72 24.36 -15.21
CA GLU A 434 -22.68 24.87 -16.21
C GLU A 434 -22.11 25.92 -17.16
N ARG A 435 -21.09 26.66 -16.72
CA ARG A 435 -20.45 27.76 -17.48
C ARG A 435 -19.11 27.37 -18.08
N ARG A 436 -18.53 26.21 -17.72
CA ARG A 436 -17.19 25.75 -18.17
C ARG A 436 -17.08 25.70 -19.70
N GLU A 437 -18.16 25.41 -20.41
CA GLU A 437 -18.18 25.33 -21.88
C GLU A 437 -18.25 26.71 -22.54
N ALA A 438 -19.23 27.54 -22.16
CA ALA A 438 -19.46 28.86 -22.74
C ALA A 438 -18.35 29.88 -22.47
N THR A 439 -17.50 29.62 -21.47
CA THR A 439 -16.37 30.49 -21.08
C THR A 439 -15.00 29.88 -21.41
N ARG A 440 -14.94 28.78 -22.18
CA ARG A 440 -13.70 28.04 -22.46
C ARG A 440 -12.75 28.82 -23.37
N HIS A 441 -11.52 29.04 -22.90
CA HIS A 441 -10.43 29.61 -23.69
C HIS A 441 -9.15 28.77 -23.57
N TYR A 442 -8.67 28.21 -24.68
CA TYR A 442 -7.52 27.29 -24.66
C TYR A 442 -6.18 28.01 -24.47
N ILE A 443 -5.44 27.58 -23.45
CA ILE A 443 -4.03 27.91 -23.21
C ILE A 443 -3.14 26.91 -23.97
N LEU A 444 -3.49 25.62 -23.88
CA LEU A 444 -2.95 24.53 -24.68
C LEU A 444 -4.11 23.81 -25.38
N HIS A 445 -4.15 23.90 -26.70
CA HIS A 445 -5.07 23.12 -27.53
C HIS A 445 -4.74 21.62 -27.42
N PRO A 446 -5.75 20.72 -27.52
CA PRO A 446 -5.54 19.27 -27.34
C PRO A 446 -4.40 18.73 -28.21
N CYS A 447 -3.39 18.14 -27.59
CA CYS A 447 -2.24 17.56 -28.27
C CYS A 447 -1.94 16.12 -27.81
N MET A 448 -1.05 15.45 -28.55
CA MET A 448 -0.61 14.07 -28.29
C MET A 448 0.90 14.07 -28.05
N ILE A 449 1.36 13.28 -27.07
CA ILE A 449 2.78 13.07 -26.78
C ILE A 449 3.03 11.57 -26.63
N SER A 450 3.94 11.00 -27.43
CA SER A 450 4.37 9.61 -27.30
C SER A 450 5.83 9.52 -26.82
N LEU A 451 6.05 8.68 -25.80
CA LEU A 451 7.34 8.48 -25.15
C LEU A 451 7.74 7.00 -25.24
N HIS A 452 8.80 6.71 -25.98
CA HIS A 452 9.37 5.37 -26.10
C HIS A 452 10.80 5.37 -25.54
N GLY A 453 11.05 4.55 -24.52
CA GLY A 453 12.35 4.38 -23.88
C GLY A 453 12.71 2.91 -23.67
N SER A 454 14.00 2.59 -23.78
CA SER A 454 14.52 1.23 -23.51
C SER A 454 15.96 1.28 -23.04
N THR A 455 16.33 0.52 -22.01
CA THR A 455 17.72 0.40 -21.56
C THR A 455 18.58 -0.22 -22.67
N PRO A 456 19.66 0.42 -23.14
CA PRO A 456 20.52 -0.16 -24.16
C PRO A 456 21.21 -1.43 -23.64
N LYS A 457 21.32 -2.46 -24.49
CA LYS A 457 22.11 -3.65 -24.16
C LYS A 457 23.58 -3.22 -23.93
N ARG A 458 24.11 -3.46 -22.73
CA ARG A 458 25.56 -3.48 -22.48
C ARG A 458 26.20 -4.41 -23.52
N LYS A 459 26.87 -3.84 -24.53
CA LYS A 459 27.84 -4.59 -25.32
C LYS A 459 29.03 -4.85 -24.41
N ALA A 460 29.42 -6.10 -24.26
CA ALA A 460 30.71 -6.41 -23.66
C ALA A 460 31.80 -5.84 -24.57
N CYS A 461 32.52 -4.82 -24.10
CA CYS A 461 33.74 -4.39 -24.76
C CYS A 461 34.81 -5.45 -24.50
N THR A 462 34.92 -6.42 -25.42
CA THR A 462 36.11 -7.23 -25.56
C THR A 462 37.27 -6.31 -25.95
N SER A 463 38.05 -5.88 -24.96
CA SER A 463 39.37 -5.31 -25.19
C SER A 463 40.24 -6.35 -25.89
N VAL A 464 40.77 -5.97 -27.05
CA VAL A 464 41.78 -6.72 -27.82
C VAL A 464 43.17 -6.28 -27.35
#